data_AF-A0A533XYJ6-F1
#
_entry.id   AF-A0A533XYJ6-F1
#
_cell.length_a   1.000
_cell.length_b   1.000
_cell.length_c   1.000
_cell.angle_alpha   90.00
_cell.angle_beta   90.00
_cell.angle_gamma   90.00
#
_symmetry.space_group_name_H-M   'P 1'
#
loop_
_entity.id
_entity.type
_entity.pdbx_description
1 polymer ?
#
loop_
_entity_poly.entity_id
_entity_poly.type
_entity_poly.pdbx_seq_one_letter_code
_entity_poly.pdbx_strand_id
1 'polypeptide(L)' 'PKTRSSLQRGDPAHLSLEEIERLHIERVLTASDGNKNQAAKTLDIDYKTLLTKLKKYGLAT' A
#
# COMPACT_ATOMS: atom_id res chain seq x y z
N PRO A 1 21.21 -12.73 22.28
CA PRO A 1 21.52 -12.64 20.83
C PRO A 1 20.44 -13.31 19.97
N LYS A 2 19.65 -12.51 19.23
CA LYS A 2 19.07 -12.83 17.92
C LYS A 2 18.32 -11.58 17.43
N THR A 3 19.07 -10.81 16.67
CA THR A 3 18.74 -9.55 16.01
C THR A 3 17.78 -9.81 14.85
N ARG A 4 16.84 -8.88 14.62
CA ARG A 4 16.05 -8.68 13.39
C ARG A 4 15.00 -9.73 13.05
N SER A 5 13.84 -9.64 13.70
CA SER A 5 12.56 -9.99 13.09
C SER A 5 12.19 -8.94 12.03
N SER A 6 12.88 -8.98 10.90
CA SER A 6 12.47 -8.24 9.69
C SER A 6 11.17 -8.86 9.17
N LEU A 7 10.05 -8.25 9.56
CA LEU A 7 8.77 -8.20 8.85
C LEU A 7 8.43 -9.47 8.07
N GLN A 8 7.79 -10.43 8.74
CA GLN A 8 6.97 -11.42 8.04
C GLN A 8 5.83 -10.66 7.35
N ARG A 9 6.06 -10.19 6.12
CA ARG A 9 4.97 -9.93 5.18
C ARG A 9 4.34 -11.30 4.98
N GLY A 10 3.19 -11.52 5.64
CA GLY A 10 2.46 -12.78 5.56
C GLY A 10 2.39 -13.26 4.12
N ASP A 11 2.49 -14.57 3.92
CA ASP A 11 2.42 -15.15 2.60
C ASP A 11 1.15 -14.61 1.89
N PRO A 12 1.27 -14.03 0.68
CA PRO A 12 0.16 -13.36 0.03
C PRO A 12 -1.01 -14.30 -0.25
N ALA A 13 -0.80 -15.63 -0.29
CA ALA A 13 -1.89 -16.59 -0.42
C ALA A 13 -2.79 -16.66 0.83
N HIS A 14 -2.32 -16.17 1.98
CA HIS A 14 -3.08 -16.10 3.22
C HIS A 14 -3.71 -14.72 3.49
N LEU A 15 -3.46 -13.73 2.61
CA LEU A 15 -4.01 -12.39 2.74
C LEU A 15 -5.27 -12.24 1.86
N SER A 16 -6.22 -11.46 2.35
CA SER A 16 -7.35 -11.06 1.51
C SER A 16 -6.88 -10.13 0.40
N LEU A 17 -7.63 -10.07 -0.71
CA LEU A 17 -7.37 -9.10 -1.79
C LEU A 17 -7.33 -7.66 -1.25
N GLU A 18 -8.14 -7.36 -0.25
CA GLU A 18 -8.17 -6.06 0.40
C GLU A 18 -6.86 -5.74 1.12
N GLU A 19 -6.30 -6.70 1.85
CA GLU A 19 -5.04 -6.51 2.58
C GLU A 19 -3.85 -6.44 1.62
N ILE A 20 -3.85 -7.25 0.56
CA ILE A 20 -2.85 -7.17 -0.51
C ILE A 20 -2.89 -5.79 -1.17
N GLU A 21 -4.09 -5.31 -1.51
CA GLU A 21 -4.28 -4.00 -2.12
C GLU A 21 -3.78 -2.88 -1.19
N ARG A 22 -4.16 -2.91 0.10
CA ARG A 22 -3.69 -1.94 1.10
C ARG A 22 -2.17 -1.90 1.19
N LEU A 23 -1.53 -3.06 1.35
CA LEU A 23 -0.07 -3.18 1.44
C LEU A 23 0.62 -2.72 0.16
N HIS A 24 0.02 -2.97 -1.00
CA HIS A 24 0.58 -2.53 -2.27
C HIS A 24 0.51 -1.00 -2.41
N ILE A 25 -0.64 -0.41 -2.08
CA ILE A 25 -0.82 1.06 -2.09
C ILE A 25 0.18 1.75 -1.15
N GLU A 26 0.36 1.23 0.07
CA GLU A 26 1.31 1.79 1.04
C GLU A 26 2.75 1.76 0.52
N ARG A 27 3.18 0.63 -0.08
CA ARG A 27 4.53 0.50 -0.66
C ARG A 27 4.75 1.45 -1.82
N VAL A 28 3.77 1.57 -2.71
CA VAL A 28 3.86 2.49 -3.86
C VAL A 28 3.89 3.94 -3.40
N LEU A 29 3.08 4.32 -2.40
CA LEU A 29 3.15 5.65 -1.81
C LEU A 29 4.51 5.95 -1.20
N THR A 30 5.07 5.00 -0.45
CA THR A 30 6.41 5.13 0.15
C THR A 30 7.48 5.26 -0.92
N ALA A 31 7.43 4.43 -1.97
CA ALA A 31 8.35 4.49 -3.11
C ALA A 31 8.18 5.75 -3.96
N SER A 32 7.02 6.42 -3.88
CA SER A 32 6.73 7.67 -4.57
C SER A 32 6.95 8.90 -3.68
N ASP A 33 7.59 8.77 -2.51
CA ASP A 33 7.79 9.85 -1.54
C ASP A 33 6.48 10.58 -1.15
N GLY A 34 5.38 9.83 -1.04
CA GLY A 34 4.05 10.38 -0.73
C GLY A 34 3.38 11.11 -1.90
N ASN A 35 3.97 11.11 -3.10
CA ASN A 35 3.35 11.68 -4.28
C ASN A 35 2.20 10.81 -4.77
N LYS A 36 0.99 11.15 -4.31
CA LYS A 36 -0.26 10.46 -4.64
C LYS A 36 -0.52 10.39 -6.15
N ASN A 37 -0.06 11.38 -6.93
CA ASN A 37 -0.27 11.39 -8.39
C ASN A 37 0.64 10.38 -9.10
N GLN A 38 1.88 10.23 -8.65
CA GLN A 38 2.81 9.20 -9.15
C GLN A 38 2.40 7.80 -8.68
N ALA A 39 1.92 7.69 -7.43
CA ALA A 39 1.41 6.44 -6.91
C ALA A 39 0.19 5.93 -7.70
N ALA A 40 -0.74 6.82 -8.04
CA ALA A 40 -1.91 6.47 -8.86
C ALA A 40 -1.51 5.95 -10.25
N LYS A 41 -0.53 6.59 -10.90
CA LYS A 41 0.03 6.13 -12.18
C LYS A 41 0.71 4.77 -12.06
N THR A 42 1.46 4.54 -10.99
CA THR A 42 2.16 3.26 -10.75
C THR A 42 1.18 2.12 -10.48
N LEU A 43 0.09 2.42 -9.79
CA LEU A 43 -1.00 1.47 -9.51
C LEU A 43 -1.96 1.29 -10.70
N ASP A 44 -1.76 2.04 -11.78
CA ASP A 44 -2.64 2.08 -12.96
C ASP A 44 -4.12 2.35 -12.63
N ILE A 45 -4.35 3.32 -11.74
CA ILE A 45 -5.69 3.74 -11.34
C ILE A 45 -5.85 5.26 -11.38
N ASP A 46 -7.08 5.72 -11.48
CA ASP A 46 -7.40 7.13 -11.32
C ASP A 46 -7.01 7.66 -9.95
N TYR A 47 -6.56 8.92 -9.93
CA TYR A 47 -6.24 9.65 -8.70
C TYR A 47 -7.40 9.65 -7.70
N LYS A 48 -8.64 9.82 -8.18
CA LYS A 48 -9.85 9.76 -7.34
C LYS A 48 -10.06 8.38 -6.71
N THR A 49 -9.78 7.32 -7.45
CA THR A 49 -9.85 5.94 -6.96
C THR A 49 -8.81 5.70 -5.88
N LEU A 50 -7.58 6.17 -6.07
CA LEU A 50 -6.54 6.12 -5.05
C LEU A 50 -6.99 6.86 -3.79
N LEU A 51 -7.50 8.09 -3.90
CA LEU A 51 -7.98 8.86 -2.74
C LEU A 51 -9.07 8.13 -1.95
N THR A 52 -10.04 7.52 -2.63
CA THR A 52 -11.09 6.73 -1.98
C THR A 52 -10.52 5.51 -1.26
N LYS A 53 -9.56 4.80 -1.87
CA LYS A 53 -8.87 3.66 -1.24
C LYS A 53 -8.04 4.10 -0.03
N LEU A 54 -7.32 5.22 -0.11
CA LEU A 54 -6.57 5.76 1.03
C LEU A 54 -7.48 6.11 2.21
N LYS A 55 -8.65 6.70 1.95
CA LYS A 55 -9.66 6.94 2.99
C LYS A 55 -10.20 5.64 3.57
N LYS A 56 -10.55 4.68 2.72
CA LYS A 56 -11.05 3.36 3.12
C LYS A 56 -10.07 2.63 4.04
N TYR A 57 -8.78 2.72 3.75
CA TYR A 57 -7.73 2.03 4.50
C TYR A 57 -7.13 2.84 5.66
N GLY A 58 -7.62 4.06 5.91
CA GLY A 58 -7.05 4.94 6.94
C GLY A 58 -5.61 5.37 6.66
N LEU A 59 -5.20 5.37 5.39
CA LEU A 59 -3.88 5.82 4.93
C LEU A 59 -3.85 7.30 4.53
N ALA A 60 -5.00 7.97 4.53
CA ALA A 60 -5.09 9.41 4.29
C ALA A 60 -4.82 10.17 5.59
N THR A 61 -3.66 10.83 5.69
CA THR A 61 -3.42 11.97 6.60
C THR A 61 -3.93 13.25 5.95
#